data_AF-H0JQ37-F1
#
_entry.id   AF-H0JQ37-F1
#
_cell.length_a   1.000
_cell.length_b   1.000
_cell.length_c   1.000
_cell.angle_alpha   90.00
_cell.angle_beta   90.00
_cell.angle_gamma   90.00
#
_symmetry.space_group_name_H-M   'P 1'
#
loop_
_entity.id
_entity.type
_entity.pdbx_description
1 polymer ?
#
loop_
_entity_poly.entity_id
_entity_poly.type
_entity_poly.pdbx_seq_one_letter_code
_entity_poly.pdbx_strand_id
1 'polypeptide(L)'
;MAAHDAADRIYDALVKTRTISKRALLTYRFGRCRCAVLHVIESPNGVILGFPRYKMSRSLNSETSNASGRANNTEDGDRHWKQHAGYFVSDVNIELRCDHARKTINTNEIDSDLKKCSKDRVVLLSE
;
A
#
# COMPACT_ATOMS: atom_id res chain seq x y z
N MET A 1 13.40 17.22 0.23
CA MET A 1 11.95 16.95 0.45
C MET A 1 11.26 16.52 -0.86
N ALA A 2 11.87 15.63 -1.67
CA ALA A 2 11.46 15.43 -3.08
C ALA A 2 11.25 13.96 -3.52
N ALA A 3 11.63 12.97 -2.71
CA ALA A 3 11.57 11.56 -3.11
C ALA A 3 10.16 10.93 -2.98
N HIS A 4 9.35 11.36 -2.00
CA HIS A 4 7.97 10.89 -1.83
C HIS A 4 7.08 11.28 -3.03
N ASP A 5 7.20 12.54 -3.47
CA ASP A 5 6.36 13.13 -4.51
C ASP A 5 6.49 12.40 -5.87
N ALA A 6 7.68 11.86 -6.19
CA ALA A 6 7.87 11.13 -7.44
C ALA A 6 7.19 9.74 -7.43
N ALA A 7 7.30 8.99 -6.34
CA ALA A 7 6.67 7.68 -6.20
C ALA A 7 5.15 7.79 -6.21
N ASP A 8 4.61 8.76 -5.48
CA ASP A 8 3.17 9.09 -5.46
C ASP A 8 2.66 9.38 -6.87
N ARG A 9 3.31 10.28 -7.62
CA ARG A 9 2.90 10.62 -9.00
C ARG A 9 2.89 9.43 -9.95
N ILE A 10 3.90 8.55 -9.87
CA ILE A 10 3.96 7.34 -10.69
C ILE A 10 2.81 6.42 -10.33
N TYR A 11 2.59 6.19 -9.03
CA TYR A 11 1.53 5.31 -8.57
C TYR A 11 0.14 5.85 -8.92
N ASP A 12 -0.09 7.15 -8.73
CA ASP A 12 -1.31 7.85 -9.14
C ASP A 12 -1.58 7.70 -10.64
N ALA A 13 -0.56 7.84 -11.48
CA ALA A 13 -0.69 7.64 -12.92
C ALA A 13 -1.08 6.20 -13.26
N LEU A 14 -0.50 5.21 -12.57
CA LEU A 14 -0.85 3.79 -12.76
C LEU A 14 -2.28 3.47 -12.30
N VAL A 15 -2.72 4.06 -11.19
CA VAL A 15 -4.11 3.95 -10.70
C VAL A 15 -5.06 4.58 -11.71
N LYS A 16 -4.80 5.82 -12.14
CA LYS A 16 -5.65 6.59 -13.07
C LYS A 16 -5.80 5.89 -14.42
N THR A 17 -4.71 5.28 -14.91
CA THR A 17 -4.73 4.52 -16.17
C THR A 17 -5.19 3.07 -16.02
N ARG A 18 -5.47 2.61 -14.78
CA ARG A 18 -5.86 1.23 -14.46
C ARG A 18 -4.84 0.18 -14.94
N THR A 19 -3.56 0.50 -14.83
CA THR A 19 -2.46 -0.36 -15.32
C THR A 19 -1.64 -1.01 -14.21
N ILE A 20 -2.03 -0.86 -12.93
CA ILE A 20 -1.30 -1.43 -11.79
C ILE A 20 -1.05 -2.93 -11.96
N SER A 21 -2.08 -3.74 -12.24
CA SER A 21 -1.90 -5.21 -12.36
C SER A 21 -0.91 -5.60 -13.46
N LYS A 22 -0.81 -4.80 -14.53
CA LYS A 22 0.15 -5.05 -15.62
C LYS A 22 1.59 -4.69 -15.25
N ARG A 23 1.79 -3.87 -14.21
CA ARG A 23 3.10 -3.33 -13.82
C ARG A 23 3.56 -3.84 -12.45
N ALA A 24 2.65 -4.33 -11.63
CA ALA A 24 2.95 -4.88 -10.32
C ALA A 24 3.73 -6.19 -10.49
N LEU A 25 4.86 -6.26 -9.80
CA LEU A 25 5.58 -7.51 -9.59
C LEU A 25 4.79 -8.38 -8.60
N LEU A 26 4.34 -7.76 -7.50
CA LEU A 26 3.56 -8.40 -6.45
C LEU A 26 2.35 -7.55 -6.06
N THR A 27 1.25 -8.21 -5.71
CA THR A 27 0.13 -7.58 -5.01
C THR A 27 -0.14 -8.34 -3.71
N TYR A 28 -0.01 -7.67 -2.57
CA TYR A 28 -0.39 -8.24 -1.29
C TYR A 28 -1.86 -8.03 -1.03
N ARG A 29 -2.51 -9.10 -0.58
CA ARG A 29 -3.89 -9.10 -0.11
C ARG A 29 -3.97 -9.81 1.23
N PHE A 30 -4.89 -9.37 2.08
CA PHE A 30 -5.26 -10.16 3.24
C PHE A 30 -5.97 -11.45 2.81
N GLY A 31 -5.61 -12.58 3.43
CA GLY A 31 -6.16 -13.88 3.09
C GLY A 31 -7.67 -13.94 3.26
N ARG A 32 -8.18 -13.43 4.40
CA ARG A 32 -9.59 -13.50 4.79
C ARG A 32 -10.48 -12.56 3.99
N CYS A 33 -10.16 -11.26 3.96
CA CYS A 33 -11.02 -10.24 3.33
C CYS A 33 -10.64 -9.90 1.88
N ARG A 34 -9.51 -10.43 1.37
CA ARG A 34 -9.02 -10.24 -0.01
C ARG A 34 -8.75 -8.79 -0.42
N CYS A 35 -8.82 -7.83 0.53
CA CYS A 35 -8.47 -6.43 0.32
C CYS A 35 -7.03 -6.33 -0.17
N ALA A 36 -6.82 -5.63 -1.28
CA ALA A 36 -5.47 -5.25 -1.70
C ALA A 36 -4.94 -4.20 -0.75
N VAL A 37 -3.72 -4.42 -0.25
CA VAL A 37 -3.11 -3.58 0.78
C VAL A 37 -1.73 -3.06 0.40
N LEU A 38 -1.09 -3.69 -0.60
CA LEU A 38 0.17 -3.22 -1.14
C LEU A 38 0.34 -3.68 -2.59
N HIS A 39 0.78 -2.77 -3.44
CA HIS A 39 1.29 -3.06 -4.77
C HIS A 39 2.81 -2.85 -4.77
N VAL A 40 3.56 -3.83 -5.24
CA VAL A 40 5.01 -3.73 -5.41
C VAL A 40 5.30 -3.59 -6.89
N ILE A 41 5.81 -2.44 -7.30
CA ILE A 41 5.87 -2.02 -8.70
C ILE A 41 7.32 -1.73 -9.08
N GLU A 42 7.76 -2.28 -10.21
CA GLU A 42 9.06 -1.93 -10.78
C GLU A 42 8.98 -0.57 -11.50
N SER A 43 9.92 0.32 -11.21
CA SER A 43 10.09 1.59 -11.92
C SER A 43 11.56 1.80 -12.30
N PRO A 44 11.87 2.67 -13.28
CA PRO A 44 13.25 2.96 -13.66
C PRO A 44 14.14 3.43 -12.51
N ASN A 45 13.55 4.05 -11.48
CA ASN A 45 14.26 4.60 -10.32
C ASN A 45 14.29 3.64 -9.12
N GLY A 46 13.83 2.39 -9.28
CA GLY A 46 13.77 1.38 -8.24
C GLY A 46 12.36 0.84 -8.01
N VAL A 47 12.20 0.08 -6.94
CA VAL A 47 10.92 -0.54 -6.57
C VAL A 47 10.05 0.47 -5.82
N ILE A 48 8.78 0.57 -6.20
CA ILE A 48 7.77 1.40 -5.56
C ILE A 48 6.83 0.51 -4.75
N LEU A 49 6.56 0.94 -3.52
CA LEU A 49 5.56 0.40 -2.62
C LEU A 49 4.32 1.30 -2.69
N GLY A 50 3.28 0.86 -3.39
CA GLY A 50 2.04 1.59 -3.58
C GLY A 50 0.94 1.10 -2.64
N PHE A 51 0.43 1.98 -1.79
CA PHE A 51 -0.63 1.72 -0.81
C PHE A 51 -1.96 2.20 -1.37
N PRO A 52 -2.91 1.30 -1.70
CA PRO A 52 -4.19 1.69 -2.25
C PRO A 52 -5.04 2.45 -1.23
N ARG A 53 -5.95 3.27 -1.75
CA ARG A 53 -7.01 3.88 -0.94
C ARG A 53 -7.81 2.81 -0.21
N TYR A 54 -8.23 3.11 1.00
CA TYR A 54 -9.15 2.26 1.76
C TYR A 54 -10.13 3.13 2.54
N LYS A 55 -11.28 2.55 2.83
CA LYS A 55 -12.30 3.18 3.66
C LYS A 55 -12.30 2.47 5.01
N MET A 56 -12.21 3.24 6.08
CA MET A 56 -12.31 2.72 7.44
C MET A 56 -13.69 3.00 8.02
N SER A 57 -14.22 2.10 8.84
CA SER A 57 -15.47 2.29 9.59
C SER A 57 -15.33 3.42 10.62
N ARG A 58 -16.44 4.09 10.97
CA ARG A 58 -16.40 5.26 11.86
C ARG A 58 -15.81 4.94 13.24
N SER A 59 -16.19 3.80 13.80
CA SER A 59 -15.69 3.32 15.09
C SER A 59 -14.19 3.11 15.03
N LEU A 60 -13.72 2.27 14.10
CA LEU A 60 -12.30 1.93 13.98
C LEU A 60 -11.44 3.15 13.64
N ASN A 61 -11.93 4.05 12.80
CA ASN A 61 -11.22 5.28 12.43
C ASN A 61 -11.10 6.29 13.58
N SER A 62 -12.09 6.30 14.49
CA SER A 62 -12.04 7.13 15.70
C SER A 62 -11.14 6.52 16.77
N GLU A 63 -11.05 5.19 16.83
CA GLU A 63 -10.18 4.46 17.77
C GLU A 63 -8.70 4.54 17.37
N THR A 64 -8.41 4.48 16.07
CA THR A 64 -7.03 4.33 15.55
C THR A 64 -6.38 5.64 15.10
N SER A 65 -7.16 6.73 14.97
CA SER A 65 -6.66 8.02 14.48
C SER A 65 -7.34 9.17 15.21
N ASN A 66 -6.66 10.31 15.27
CA ASN A 66 -7.22 11.56 15.81
C ASN A 66 -7.76 12.45 14.69
N ALA A 67 -8.51 13.50 15.05
CA ALA A 67 -9.16 14.37 14.06
C ALA A 67 -8.16 15.03 13.08
N SER A 68 -6.99 15.47 13.57
CA SER A 68 -5.94 16.07 12.73
C SER A 68 -5.34 15.05 11.76
N GLY A 69 -5.06 13.83 12.24
CA GLY A 69 -4.56 12.73 11.43
C GLY A 69 -5.54 12.36 10.31
N ARG A 70 -6.83 12.27 10.62
CA ARG A 70 -7.87 12.04 9.61
C ARG A 70 -7.94 13.16 8.59
N ALA A 71 -7.99 14.42 9.04
CA ALA A 71 -8.06 15.57 8.15
C ALA A 71 -6.90 15.62 7.13
N ASN A 72 -5.69 15.23 7.55
CA ASN A 72 -4.51 15.24 6.69
C ASN A 72 -4.44 14.04 5.73
N ASN A 73 -4.82 12.85 6.20
CA ASN A 73 -4.55 11.60 5.50
C ASN A 73 -5.77 11.01 4.76
N THR A 74 -6.94 11.65 4.83
CA THR A 74 -8.14 11.21 4.13
C THR A 74 -8.61 12.21 3.07
N GLU A 75 -9.26 11.71 2.03
CA GLU A 75 -9.83 12.48 0.92
C GLU A 75 -11.06 13.30 1.36
N ASP A 76 -11.86 12.76 2.28
CA ASP A 76 -13.09 13.36 2.78
C ASP A 76 -12.94 14.02 4.16
N GLY A 77 -11.72 14.05 4.70
CA GLY A 77 -11.44 14.54 6.06
C GLY A 77 -11.89 13.60 7.18
N ASP A 78 -12.42 12.42 6.86
CA ASP A 78 -12.88 11.44 7.83
C ASP A 78 -12.36 10.03 7.48
N ARG A 79 -13.02 9.29 6.59
CA ARG A 79 -12.90 7.82 6.49
C ARG A 79 -12.24 7.29 5.24
N HIS A 80 -12.09 8.09 4.20
CA HIS A 80 -11.54 7.66 2.93
C HIS A 80 -10.05 7.96 2.89
N TRP A 81 -9.24 7.04 3.39
CA TRP A 81 -7.79 7.20 3.47
C TRP A 81 -7.18 7.31 2.07
N LYS A 82 -6.33 8.32 1.89
CA LYS A 82 -5.64 8.60 0.64
C LYS A 82 -4.73 7.43 0.29
N GLN A 83 -4.68 7.14 -1.00
CA GLN A 83 -3.59 6.33 -1.52
C GLN A 83 -2.27 7.10 -1.39
N HIS A 84 -1.17 6.37 -1.26
CA HIS A 84 0.17 6.95 -1.25
C HIS A 84 1.18 5.90 -1.70
N ALA A 85 2.40 6.32 -1.97
CA ALA A 85 3.49 5.45 -2.37
C ALA A 85 4.83 5.96 -1.83
N GLY A 86 5.77 5.02 -1.73
CA GLY A 86 7.16 5.31 -1.39
C GLY A 86 8.08 4.40 -2.18
N TYR A 87 9.34 4.80 -2.31
CA TYR A 87 10.36 3.88 -2.79
C TYR A 87 10.66 2.83 -1.72
N PHE A 88 10.96 1.63 -2.17
CA PHE A 88 11.41 0.54 -1.32
C PHE A 88 12.69 0.94 -0.58
N VAL A 89 12.71 0.70 0.73
CA VAL A 89 13.88 0.86 1.61
C VAL A 89 13.99 -0.43 2.42
N SER A 90 15.17 -1.03 2.49
CA SER A 90 15.39 -2.27 3.24
C SER A 90 15.26 -2.05 4.74
N ASP A 91 15.00 -3.13 5.48
CA ASP A 91 14.97 -3.17 6.94
C ASP A 91 13.93 -2.24 7.62
N VAL A 92 12.95 -1.75 6.86
CA VAL A 92 11.82 -0.97 7.37
C VAL A 92 10.62 -1.87 7.67
N ASN A 93 10.00 -1.67 8.83
CA ASN A 93 8.70 -2.24 9.15
C ASN A 93 7.60 -1.34 8.58
N ILE A 94 6.70 -1.92 7.79
CA ILE A 94 5.54 -1.23 7.25
C ILE A 94 4.27 -1.89 7.78
N GLU A 95 3.27 -1.08 8.06
CA GLU A 95 1.98 -1.59 8.50
C GLU A 95 0.99 -1.58 7.34
N LEU A 96 0.51 -2.77 6.99
CA LEU A 96 -0.52 -2.98 6.01
C LEU A 96 -1.87 -2.97 6.72
N ARG A 97 -2.82 -2.20 6.21
CA ARG A 97 -4.13 -2.01 6.85
C ARG A 97 -5.26 -1.99 5.84
N CYS A 98 -6.41 -2.50 6.27
CA CYS A 98 -7.72 -2.26 5.69
C CYS A 98 -8.74 -2.12 6.84
N ASP A 99 -10.02 -1.98 6.53
CA ASP A 99 -11.07 -1.92 7.57
C ASP A 99 -11.21 -3.23 8.37
N HIS A 100 -10.79 -4.36 7.79
CA HIS A 100 -11.05 -5.68 8.35
C HIS A 100 -9.84 -6.26 9.12
N ALA A 101 -8.63 -5.85 8.78
CA ALA A 101 -7.39 -6.46 9.25
C ALA A 101 -6.20 -5.51 9.16
N ARG A 102 -5.19 -5.79 9.99
CA ARG A 102 -3.89 -5.11 10.03
C ARG A 102 -2.77 -6.12 10.17
N LYS A 103 -1.64 -5.87 9.53
CA LYS A 103 -0.43 -6.69 9.68
C LYS A 103 0.81 -5.84 9.43
N THR A 104 1.77 -5.92 10.35
CA THR A 104 3.10 -5.37 10.12
C THR A 104 3.95 -6.40 9.39
N ILE A 105 4.59 -5.98 8.30
CA ILE A 105 5.59 -6.79 7.60
C ILE A 105 6.90 -6.01 7.52
N ASN A 106 8.00 -6.73 7.47
CA ASN A 106 9.29 -6.14 7.18
C ASN A 106 9.54 -6.11 5.66
N THR A 107 10.16 -5.07 5.17
CA THR A 107 10.54 -4.94 3.74
C THR A 107 11.46 -6.06 3.25
N ASN A 108 12.19 -6.75 4.13
CA ASN A 108 12.95 -7.95 3.79
C ASN A 108 12.06 -9.15 3.43
N GLU A 109 10.83 -9.21 3.95
CA GLU A 109 9.84 -10.20 3.52
C GLU A 109 9.42 -9.93 2.06
N ILE A 110 9.24 -8.66 1.70
CA ILE A 110 8.93 -8.24 0.32
C ILE A 110 10.09 -8.59 -0.62
N ASP A 111 11.34 -8.32 -0.23
CA ASP A 111 12.52 -8.69 -1.04
C ASP A 111 12.62 -10.21 -1.22
N SER A 112 12.37 -10.97 -0.16
CA SER A 112 12.32 -12.43 -0.20
C SER A 112 11.23 -12.95 -1.13
N ASP A 113 10.06 -12.31 -1.14
CA ASP A 113 8.98 -12.66 -2.05
C ASP A 113 9.33 -12.26 -3.48
N LEU A 114 9.89 -11.09 -3.72
CA LEU A 114 10.32 -10.64 -5.05
C LEU A 114 11.27 -11.65 -5.70
N LYS A 115 12.24 -12.18 -4.93
CA LYS A 115 13.19 -13.21 -5.39
C LYS A 115 12.53 -14.54 -5.77
N LYS A 116 11.35 -14.84 -5.22
CA LYS A 116 10.61 -16.10 -5.45
C LYS A 116 9.64 -16.03 -6.63
N CYS A 117 9.45 -14.87 -7.27
CA CYS A 117 8.26 -14.62 -8.10
C CYS A 117 8.52 -14.34 -9.58
N SER A 118 7.60 -14.83 -10.40
CA SER A 118 7.28 -14.28 -11.72
C SER A 118 6.32 -13.07 -11.58
N LYS A 119 6.26 -12.21 -12.61
CA LYS A 119 5.39 -11.00 -12.64
C LYS A 119 3.92 -11.33 -12.35
N ASP A 120 3.19 -10.36 -11.78
CA ASP A 120 1.75 -10.41 -11.47
C ASP A 120 1.34 -11.45 -10.41
N ARG A 121 2.20 -11.72 -9.42
CA ARG A 121 1.85 -12.64 -8.34
C ARG A 121 1.04 -11.96 -7.25
N VAL A 122 -0.02 -12.63 -6.79
CA VAL A 122 -0.74 -12.26 -5.57
C VAL A 122 -0.14 -13.01 -4.38
N VAL A 123 0.26 -12.26 -3.34
CA VAL A 123 0.67 -12.80 -2.05
C VAL A 123 -0.49 -12.66 -1.07
N LEU A 124 -0.85 -13.78 -0.43
CA LEU A 124 -1.90 -13.81 0.58
C LEU A 124 -1.27 -13.77 1.96
N LEU A 125 -1.57 -12.71 2.70
CA LEU A 125 -1.14 -12.55 4.07
C LEU A 125 -2.02 -13.40 4.97
N SER A 126 -1.41 -14.33 5.70
CA SER A 126 -2.02 -14.93 6.89
C SER A 126 -2.13 -13.86 7.97
N GLU A 127 -3.35 -13.69 8.50
CA GLU A 127 -3.66 -12.78 9.61
C GLU A 127 -3.22 -13.40 10.94
#